data_AF-A0A1S3XEA3-F1
#
_entry.id   AF-A0A1S3XEA3-F1
#
_cell.length_a   1.000
_cell.length_b   1.000
_cell.length_c   1.000
_cell.angle_alpha   90.00
_cell.angle_beta   90.00
_cell.angle_gamma   90.00
#
_symmetry.space_group_name_H-M   'P 1'
#
loop_
_entity.id
_entity.type
_entity.pdbx_description
1 polymer ?
#
loop_
_entity_poly.entity_id
_entity_poly.type
_entity_poly.pdbx_seq_one_letter_code
_entity_poly.pdbx_strand_id
1 'polypeptide(L)'
;MIELGLGLESSERPFIWVVTHISDEFRKWLNEENFEERVKEHGILIHGWAPQVLILSHPSVGGFLTHCGWNSSIEGISAGVPMITWSLFAEQFCNERLITNVLKTGVKSGVENPVMFFEEEKVETQMNKDDIKMVIERLMGEEEEAEMRRERAKKLGEIARKAVEEGGSSYLNLTKLIQDVKEQANNGKSI
;
A
#
# COMPACT_ATOMS: atom_id res chain seq x y z
N MET A 1 -9.07 -13.06 7.51
CA MET A 1 -7.67 -13.08 7.04
C MET A 1 -7.29 -14.39 6.35
N ILE A 2 -8.17 -15.41 6.34
CA ILE A 2 -7.85 -16.76 5.86
C ILE A 2 -7.69 -16.82 4.34
N GLU A 3 -8.62 -16.25 3.57
CA GLU A 3 -8.54 -16.25 2.10
C GLU A 3 -7.29 -15.50 1.61
N LEU A 4 -6.91 -14.41 2.29
CA LEU A 4 -5.65 -13.71 2.01
C LEU A 4 -4.43 -14.58 2.25
N GLY A 5 -4.37 -15.29 3.38
CA GLY A 5 -3.30 -16.25 3.66
C GLY A 5 -3.20 -17.33 2.59
N LEU A 6 -4.33 -17.95 2.21
CA LEU A 6 -4.39 -18.98 1.18
C LEU A 6 -4.02 -18.45 -0.22
N GLY A 7 -4.43 -17.23 -0.54
CA GLY A 7 -4.08 -16.56 -1.79
C GLY A 7 -2.59 -16.25 -1.89
N LEU A 8 -1.99 -15.75 -0.80
CA LEU A 8 -0.54 -15.52 -0.70
C LEU A 8 0.24 -16.84 -0.85
N GLU A 9 -0.15 -17.88 -0.11
CA GLU A 9 0.47 -19.22 -0.18
C GLU A 9 0.40 -19.77 -1.61
N SER A 10 -0.78 -19.77 -2.23
CA SER A 10 -0.98 -20.32 -3.57
C SER A 10 -0.36 -19.49 -4.71
N SER A 11 0.04 -18.24 -4.44
CA SER A 11 0.74 -17.41 -5.43
C SER A 11 2.19 -17.83 -5.63
N GLU A 12 2.79 -18.55 -4.67
CA GLU A 12 4.22 -18.92 -4.65
C GLU A 12 5.18 -17.72 -4.77
N ARG A 13 4.68 -16.49 -4.61
CA ARG A 13 5.48 -15.26 -4.62
C ARG A 13 6.02 -14.97 -3.23
N PRO A 14 7.25 -14.42 -3.11
CA PRO A 14 7.75 -13.96 -1.83
C PRO A 14 6.88 -12.86 -1.22
N PHE A 15 6.54 -12.95 0.06
CA PHE A 15 5.71 -11.94 0.74
C PHE A 15 6.15 -11.64 2.17
N ILE A 16 5.85 -10.42 2.60
CA ILE A 16 5.86 -10.01 4.02
C ILE A 16 4.42 -9.62 4.36
N TRP A 17 3.85 -10.26 5.37
CA TRP A 17 2.49 -10.00 5.82
C TRP A 17 2.49 -9.48 7.25
N VAL A 18 2.04 -8.24 7.43
CA VAL A 18 1.90 -7.61 8.76
C VAL A 18 0.50 -7.90 9.28
N VAL A 19 0.43 -8.51 10.46
CA VAL A 19 -0.82 -8.98 11.07
C VAL A 19 -1.02 -8.25 12.41
N THR A 20 -1.91 -7.26 12.45
CA THR A 20 -2.12 -6.38 13.61
C THR A 20 -3.30 -6.81 14.50
N HIS A 21 -4.44 -7.13 13.89
CA HIS A 21 -5.66 -7.52 14.57
C HIS A 21 -6.03 -8.95 14.16
N ILE A 22 -5.83 -9.89 15.08
CA ILE A 22 -6.07 -11.32 14.86
C ILE A 22 -7.32 -11.71 15.65
N SER A 23 -8.41 -12.06 14.96
CA SER A 23 -9.54 -12.74 15.60
C SER A 23 -9.13 -14.11 16.14
N ASP A 24 -9.85 -14.59 17.15
CA ASP A 24 -9.60 -15.92 17.71
C ASP A 24 -9.74 -17.03 16.65
N GLU A 25 -10.67 -16.85 15.70
CA GLU A 25 -10.84 -17.75 14.55
C GLU A 25 -9.58 -17.77 13.67
N PHE A 26 -9.06 -16.61 13.28
CA PHE A 26 -7.87 -16.53 12.45
C PHE A 26 -6.62 -17.06 13.19
N ARG A 27 -6.49 -16.78 14.49
CA ARG A 27 -5.41 -17.34 15.33
C ARG A 27 -5.48 -18.87 15.37
N LYS A 28 -6.68 -19.42 15.57
CA LYS A 28 -6.89 -20.86 15.61
C LYS A 28 -6.49 -21.50 14.28
N TRP A 29 -6.93 -20.91 13.17
CA TRP A 29 -6.55 -21.36 11.83
C TRP A 29 -5.03 -21.35 11.61
N LEU A 30 -4.33 -20.25 11.92
CA LEU A 30 -2.87 -20.16 11.79
C LEU A 30 -2.13 -21.31 12.50
N ASN A 31 -2.60 -21.68 13.71
CA ASN A 31 -2.00 -22.74 14.52
C ASN A 31 -2.36 -24.14 14.01
N GLU A 32 -3.64 -24.42 13.75
CA GLU A 32 -4.09 -25.77 13.32
C GLU A 32 -3.52 -26.14 11.95
N GLU A 33 -3.40 -25.16 11.07
CA GLU A 33 -2.87 -25.31 9.72
C GLU A 33 -1.34 -25.27 9.64
N ASN A 34 -0.67 -24.89 10.73
CA ASN A 34 0.77 -24.59 10.78
C ASN A 34 1.19 -23.65 9.64
N PHE A 35 0.41 -22.59 9.40
CA PHE A 35 0.54 -21.75 8.20
C PHE A 35 1.95 -21.16 8.05
N GLU A 36 2.52 -20.60 9.12
CA GLU A 36 3.87 -20.02 9.11
C GLU A 36 4.94 -21.03 8.66
N GLU A 37 4.81 -22.30 9.05
CA GLU A 37 5.73 -23.35 8.63
C GLU A 37 5.55 -23.77 7.17
N ARG A 38 4.33 -23.69 6.64
CA ARG A 38 4.07 -23.99 5.22
C ARG A 38 4.68 -22.94 4.30
N VAL A 39 4.65 -21.68 4.70
CA VAL A 39 5.11 -20.56 3.88
C VAL A 39 6.55 -20.13 4.16
N LYS A 40 7.24 -20.68 5.16
CA LYS A 40 8.55 -20.18 5.64
C LYS A 40 9.64 -19.98 4.58
N GLU A 41 9.58 -20.73 3.48
CA GLU A 41 10.57 -20.64 2.39
C GLU A 41 10.36 -19.38 1.53
N HIS A 42 9.18 -18.77 1.57
CA HIS A 42 8.82 -17.62 0.74
C HIS A 42 7.93 -16.58 1.45
N GLY A 43 7.60 -16.75 2.73
CA GLY A 43 6.66 -15.90 3.45
C GLY A 43 7.15 -15.57 4.85
N ILE A 44 7.01 -14.30 5.25
CA ILE A 44 7.30 -13.83 6.61
C ILE A 44 6.05 -13.18 7.18
N LEU A 45 5.59 -13.68 8.33
CA LEU A 45 4.52 -13.04 9.10
C LEU A 45 5.12 -12.17 10.20
N ILE A 46 4.72 -10.90 10.23
CA ILE A 46 5.11 -9.94 11.27
C ILE A 46 3.87 -9.63 12.10
N HIS A 47 3.86 -10.07 13.36
CA HIS A 47 2.76 -9.80 14.28
C HIS A 47 2.93 -8.40 14.91
N GLY A 48 1.88 -7.59 14.86
CA GLY A 48 1.89 -6.22 15.36
C GLY A 48 2.38 -5.22 14.31
N TRP A 49 3.49 -4.53 14.58
CA TRP A 49 3.96 -3.41 13.75
C TRP A 49 5.21 -3.78 12.95
N ALA A 50 5.30 -3.27 11.72
CA ALA A 50 6.47 -3.40 10.85
C ALA A 50 6.95 -2.02 10.36
N PRO A 51 8.26 -1.85 10.09
CA PRO A 51 8.81 -0.61 9.59
C PRO A 51 8.49 -0.41 8.10
N GLN A 52 7.24 -0.05 7.79
CA GLN A 52 6.69 0.04 6.43
C GLN A 52 7.57 0.86 5.47
N VAL A 53 8.03 2.05 5.89
CA VAL A 53 8.91 2.90 5.06
C VAL A 53 10.22 2.20 4.70
N LEU A 54 10.84 1.48 5.65
CA LEU A 54 12.07 0.73 5.40
C LEU A 54 11.84 -0.45 4.47
N ILE A 55 10.73 -1.17 4.65
CA ILE A 55 10.33 -2.28 3.79
C ILE A 55 10.12 -1.78 2.37
N LEU A 56 9.27 -0.76 2.17
CA LEU A 56 8.97 -0.20 0.85
C LEU A 56 10.21 0.38 0.14
N SER A 57 11.18 0.87 0.90
CA SER A 57 12.45 1.38 0.34
C SER A 57 13.42 0.27 -0.10
N HIS A 58 13.14 -0.99 0.22
CA HIS A 58 14.03 -2.10 -0.08
C HIS A 58 13.89 -2.54 -1.55
N PRO A 59 14.99 -2.72 -2.31
CA PRO A 59 14.94 -3.02 -3.75
C PRO A 59 14.28 -4.37 -4.10
N SER A 60 14.19 -5.30 -3.14
CA SER A 60 13.48 -6.57 -3.33
C SER A 60 11.96 -6.46 -3.25
N VAL A 61 11.41 -5.33 -2.82
CA VAL A 61 9.95 -5.14 -2.78
C VAL A 61 9.44 -4.81 -4.19
N GLY A 62 8.70 -5.75 -4.77
CA GLY A 62 8.12 -5.59 -6.10
C GLY A 62 6.67 -5.10 -6.11
N GLY A 63 5.98 -5.10 -4.97
CA GLY A 63 4.57 -4.71 -4.88
C GLY A 63 4.11 -4.45 -3.46
N PHE A 64 3.03 -3.66 -3.31
CA PHE A 64 2.45 -3.29 -2.02
C PHE A 64 0.94 -3.45 -2.02
N LEU A 65 0.43 -4.41 -1.24
CA LEU A 65 -1.01 -4.51 -0.96
C LEU A 65 -1.36 -3.51 0.14
N THR A 66 -2.26 -2.58 -0.15
CA THR A 66 -2.57 -1.46 0.75
C THR A 66 -4.07 -1.19 0.82
N HIS A 67 -4.53 -0.75 1.98
CA HIS A 67 -5.90 -0.26 2.16
C HIS A 67 -6.12 1.12 1.54
N CYS A 68 -5.13 1.70 0.87
CA CYS A 68 -5.21 3.02 0.22
C CYS A 68 -5.44 4.20 1.17
N GLY A 69 -5.06 4.09 2.44
CA GLY A 69 -4.91 5.26 3.30
C GLY A 69 -3.88 6.23 2.70
N TRP A 70 -4.10 7.54 2.86
CA TRP A 70 -3.27 8.52 2.15
C TRP A 70 -1.78 8.42 2.49
N ASN A 71 -1.44 8.20 3.77
CA ASN A 71 -0.05 8.03 4.20
C ASN A 71 0.62 6.82 3.52
N SER A 72 -0.02 5.64 3.57
CA SER A 72 0.50 4.45 2.88
C SER A 72 0.59 4.66 1.37
N SER A 73 -0.36 5.39 0.78
CA SER A 73 -0.37 5.69 -0.65
C SER A 73 0.83 6.57 -1.03
N ILE A 74 1.12 7.64 -0.28
CA ILE A 74 2.28 8.50 -0.58
C ILE A 74 3.60 7.81 -0.31
N GLU A 75 3.68 6.92 0.69
CA GLU A 75 4.88 6.12 0.97
C GLU A 75 5.19 5.19 -0.20
N GLY A 76 4.21 4.42 -0.68
CA GLY A 76 4.43 3.52 -1.81
C GLY A 76 4.65 4.26 -3.13
N ILE A 77 3.98 5.40 -3.37
CA ILE A 77 4.25 6.26 -4.54
C ILE A 77 5.68 6.78 -4.50
N SER A 78 6.13 7.29 -3.36
CA SER A 78 7.48 7.86 -3.19
C SER A 78 8.57 6.79 -3.31
N ALA A 79 8.29 5.56 -2.86
CA ALA A 79 9.16 4.41 -3.04
C ALA A 79 9.17 3.87 -4.49
N GLY A 80 8.23 4.29 -5.33
CA GLY A 80 8.09 3.82 -6.70
C GLY A 80 7.61 2.37 -6.81
N VAL A 81 6.83 1.90 -5.84
CA VAL A 81 6.32 0.53 -5.74
C VAL A 81 4.88 0.47 -6.29
N PRO A 82 4.56 -0.46 -7.21
CA PRO A 82 3.19 -0.64 -7.69
C PRO A 82 2.31 -1.26 -6.60
N MET A 83 0.99 -1.00 -6.64
CA MET A 83 0.09 -1.33 -5.53
C MET A 83 -1.06 -2.26 -5.90
N ILE A 84 -1.42 -3.17 -5.01
CA ILE A 84 -2.75 -3.81 -5.02
C ILE A 84 -3.62 -3.01 -4.06
N THR A 85 -4.74 -2.48 -4.56
CA THR A 85 -5.64 -1.65 -3.75
C THR A 85 -6.69 -2.52 -3.09
N TRP A 86 -6.78 -2.42 -1.76
CA TRP A 86 -7.70 -3.17 -0.91
C TRP A 86 -8.48 -2.21 -0.01
N SER A 87 -9.22 -1.28 -0.62
CA SER A 87 -9.92 -0.19 0.07
C SER A 87 -10.96 -0.73 1.07
N LEU A 88 -10.92 -0.26 2.31
CA LEU A 88 -11.82 -0.71 3.38
C LEU A 88 -12.99 0.27 3.56
N PHE A 89 -12.72 1.59 3.68
CA PHE A 89 -13.74 2.61 3.98
C PHE A 89 -13.31 4.04 3.60
N ALA A 90 -14.25 4.99 3.69
CA ALA A 90 -14.04 6.43 3.54
C ALA A 90 -13.34 6.85 2.23
N GLU A 91 -12.32 7.70 2.31
CA GLU A 91 -11.60 8.27 1.16
C GLU A 91 -10.69 7.26 0.45
N GLN A 92 -10.49 6.08 1.03
CA GLN A 92 -9.64 5.03 0.46
C GLN A 92 -10.08 4.63 -0.95
N PHE A 93 -11.39 4.60 -1.22
CA PHE A 93 -11.92 4.33 -2.56
C PHE A 93 -11.58 5.44 -3.58
N CYS A 94 -11.45 6.70 -3.12
CA CYS A 94 -10.98 7.79 -3.97
C CYS A 94 -9.48 7.64 -4.26
N ASN A 95 -8.69 7.29 -3.24
CA ASN A 95 -7.25 7.04 -3.38
C ASN A 95 -6.98 5.82 -4.27
N GLU A 96 -7.78 4.76 -4.17
CA GLU A 96 -7.74 3.62 -5.07
C GLU A 96 -7.94 4.04 -6.52
N ARG A 97 -8.95 4.88 -6.82
CA ARG A 97 -9.18 5.39 -8.18
C ARG A 97 -8.02 6.25 -8.68
N LEU A 98 -7.39 7.04 -7.80
CA LEU A 98 -6.18 7.77 -8.14
C LEU A 98 -5.05 6.80 -8.53
N ILE A 99 -4.79 5.78 -7.71
CA ILE A 99 -3.73 4.78 -7.94
C ILE A 99 -3.99 3.97 -9.22
N THR A 100 -5.21 3.50 -9.43
CA THR A 100 -5.56 2.54 -10.49
C THR A 100 -5.90 3.22 -11.82
N ASN A 101 -6.70 4.29 -11.82
CA ASN A 101 -7.23 4.88 -13.05
C ASN A 101 -6.40 6.08 -13.54
N VAL A 102 -5.89 6.89 -12.61
CA VAL A 102 -5.18 8.14 -12.95
C VAL A 102 -3.68 7.89 -13.07
N LEU A 103 -3.03 7.41 -12.00
CA LEU A 103 -1.61 7.11 -11.97
C LEU A 103 -1.29 5.82 -12.72
N LYS A 104 -2.26 4.89 -12.77
CA LYS A 104 -2.14 3.58 -13.39
C LYS A 104 -0.95 2.78 -12.85
N THR A 105 -0.67 2.93 -11.56
CA THR A 105 0.41 2.23 -10.85
C THR A 105 -0.08 1.04 -10.03
N GLY A 106 -1.38 0.78 -9.99
CA GLY A 106 -1.94 -0.32 -9.22
C GLY A 106 -2.95 -1.22 -9.94
N VAL A 107 -3.28 -2.31 -9.28
CA VAL A 107 -4.33 -3.27 -9.64
C VAL A 107 -5.39 -3.23 -8.55
N LYS A 108 -6.65 -3.09 -8.94
CA LYS A 108 -7.77 -3.17 -7.99
C LYS A 108 -7.97 -4.60 -7.54
N SER A 109 -8.09 -4.84 -6.23
CA SER A 109 -8.29 -6.19 -5.69
C SER A 109 -9.65 -6.78 -6.11
N GLY A 110 -10.70 -5.96 -6.11
CA GLY A 110 -12.08 -6.41 -6.38
C GLY A 110 -13.06 -6.07 -5.26
N VAL A 111 -12.57 -5.47 -4.17
CA VAL A 111 -13.41 -4.93 -3.11
C VAL A 111 -14.24 -3.76 -3.63
N GLU A 112 -15.56 -3.84 -3.49
CA GLU A 112 -16.49 -2.81 -3.95
C GLU A 112 -17.31 -2.20 -2.82
N ASN A 113 -17.57 -2.95 -1.77
CA ASN A 113 -18.42 -2.52 -0.68
C ASN A 113 -17.58 -2.02 0.50
N PRO A 114 -17.77 -0.76 0.95
CA PRO A 114 -17.12 -0.27 2.15
C PRO A 114 -17.62 -1.06 3.36
N VAL A 115 -16.71 -1.35 4.29
CA VAL A 115 -17.06 -1.94 5.58
C VAL A 115 -17.19 -0.86 6.65
N MET A 116 -17.99 -1.15 7.67
CA MET A 116 -18.05 -0.31 8.87
C MET A 116 -16.71 -0.38 9.62
N PHE A 117 -16.40 0.67 10.38
CA PHE A 117 -15.24 0.66 11.27
C PHE A 117 -15.24 -0.59 12.16
N PHE A 118 -14.08 -1.22 12.31
CA PHE A 118 -13.87 -2.48 13.05
C PHE A 118 -14.45 -3.76 12.43
N GLU A 119 -14.96 -3.70 11.19
CA GLU A 119 -15.42 -4.88 10.43
C GLU A 119 -14.49 -5.23 9.26
N GLU A 120 -13.19 -4.99 9.42
CA GLU A 120 -12.17 -5.20 8.37
C GLU A 120 -12.18 -6.64 7.83
N GLU A 121 -12.48 -7.61 8.69
CA GLU A 121 -12.61 -9.03 8.33
C GLU A 121 -13.75 -9.29 7.34
N LYS A 122 -14.78 -8.44 7.28
CA LYS A 122 -15.87 -8.57 6.31
C LYS A 122 -15.45 -8.17 4.90
N VAL A 123 -14.36 -7.44 4.73
CA VAL A 123 -13.87 -7.07 3.39
C VAL A 123 -13.46 -8.31 2.62
N GLU A 124 -12.92 -9.31 3.30
CA GLU A 124 -12.46 -10.56 2.68
C GLU A 124 -13.59 -11.43 2.18
N THR A 125 -14.82 -11.25 2.68
CA THR A 125 -15.98 -11.98 2.13
C THR A 125 -16.26 -11.64 0.67
N GLN A 126 -15.61 -10.59 0.14
CA GLN A 126 -15.72 -10.15 -1.25
C GLN A 126 -14.67 -10.78 -2.18
N MET A 127 -13.65 -11.48 -1.64
CA MET A 127 -12.58 -12.07 -2.45
C MET A 127 -12.18 -13.44 -1.92
N ASN A 128 -12.13 -14.43 -2.81
CA ASN A 128 -11.57 -15.73 -2.47
C ASN A 128 -10.06 -15.79 -2.79
N LYS A 129 -9.39 -16.86 -2.34
CA LYS A 129 -7.96 -17.09 -2.58
C LYS A 129 -7.54 -17.02 -4.05
N ASP A 130 -8.39 -17.44 -4.99
CA ASP A 130 -8.07 -17.47 -6.41
C ASP A 130 -8.12 -16.05 -7.00
N ASP A 131 -9.07 -15.22 -6.55
CA ASP A 131 -9.11 -13.78 -6.87
C ASP A 131 -7.84 -13.08 -6.37
N ILE A 132 -7.42 -13.40 -5.14
CA ILE A 132 -6.23 -12.83 -4.50
C ILE A 132 -4.96 -13.23 -5.25
N LYS A 133 -4.81 -14.52 -5.58
CA LYS A 133 -3.72 -15.01 -6.43
C LYS A 133 -3.72 -14.30 -7.78
N MET A 134 -4.87 -14.16 -8.42
CA MET A 134 -4.99 -13.49 -9.72
C MET A 134 -4.52 -12.04 -9.65
N VAL A 135 -4.89 -11.26 -8.62
CA VAL A 135 -4.46 -9.86 -8.52
C VAL A 135 -2.97 -9.72 -8.18
N ILE A 136 -2.41 -10.67 -7.42
CA ILE A 136 -0.95 -10.77 -7.20
C ILE A 136 -0.24 -11.00 -8.52
N GLU A 137 -0.68 -11.98 -9.32
CA GLU A 137 -0.08 -12.28 -10.63
C GLU A 137 -0.25 -11.13 -11.63
N ARG A 138 -1.39 -10.44 -11.64
CA ARG A 138 -1.57 -9.23 -12.47
C ARG A 138 -0.62 -8.11 -12.08
N LEU A 139 -0.29 -7.97 -10.80
CA LEU A 139 0.64 -6.94 -10.33
C LEU A 139 2.10 -7.31 -10.65
N MET A 140 2.48 -8.54 -10.29
CA MET A 140 3.85 -9.03 -10.20
C MET A 140 4.30 -9.87 -11.39
N GLY A 141 3.39 -10.22 -12.29
CA GLY A 141 3.66 -11.04 -13.46
C GLY A 141 4.50 -10.33 -14.52
N GLU A 142 4.70 -11.06 -15.61
CA GLU A 142 5.56 -10.67 -16.74
C GLU A 142 4.76 -10.15 -17.95
N GLU A 143 3.46 -9.91 -17.78
CA GLU A 143 2.64 -9.27 -18.81
C GLU A 143 3.12 -7.82 -19.07
N GLU A 144 2.96 -7.36 -20.31
CA GLU A 144 3.38 -6.02 -20.75
C GLU A 144 2.79 -4.91 -19.86
N GLU A 145 1.52 -5.03 -19.49
CA GLU A 145 0.85 -4.08 -18.58
C GLU A 145 1.47 -4.07 -17.17
N ALA A 146 1.97 -5.19 -16.67
CA ALA A 146 2.65 -5.27 -15.39
C ALA A 146 4.02 -4.59 -15.42
N GLU A 147 4.76 -4.76 -16.51
CA GLU A 147 6.00 -4.04 -16.73
C GLU A 147 5.78 -2.52 -16.84
N MET A 148 4.85 -2.08 -17.70
CA MET A 148 4.48 -0.67 -17.83
C MET A 148 4.01 -0.05 -16.50
N ARG A 149 3.30 -0.81 -15.66
CA ARG A 149 2.90 -0.37 -14.32
C ARG A 149 4.10 -0.13 -13.40
N ARG A 150 5.08 -1.04 -13.40
CA ARG A 150 6.33 -0.89 -12.61
C ARG A 150 7.14 0.30 -13.10
N GLU A 151 7.23 0.52 -14.40
CA GLU A 151 7.92 1.70 -14.96
C GLU A 151 7.24 3.02 -14.57
N ARG A 152 5.91 3.09 -14.66
CA ARG A 152 5.14 4.25 -14.18
C ARG A 152 5.37 4.51 -12.70
N ALA A 153 5.34 3.47 -11.88
CA ALA A 153 5.56 3.59 -10.43
C ALA A 153 6.96 4.16 -10.14
N LYS A 154 8.01 3.58 -10.74
CA LYS A 154 9.40 4.09 -10.61
C LYS A 154 9.52 5.56 -11.01
N LYS A 155 8.99 5.93 -12.16
CA LYS A 155 9.01 7.32 -12.66
C LYS A 155 8.30 8.28 -11.71
N LEU A 156 7.15 7.89 -11.16
CA LEU A 156 6.41 8.71 -10.21
C LEU A 156 7.15 8.83 -8.88
N GLY A 157 7.83 7.77 -8.41
CA GLY A 157 8.69 7.84 -7.23
C GLY A 157 9.84 8.82 -7.40
N GLU A 158 10.50 8.84 -8.56
CA GLU A 158 11.54 9.83 -8.87
C GLU A 158 10.99 11.26 -8.88
N ILE A 159 9.82 11.49 -9.46
CA ILE A 159 9.15 12.80 -9.48
C ILE A 159 8.79 13.24 -8.06
N ALA A 160 8.23 12.34 -7.25
CA ALA A 160 7.86 12.61 -5.86
C ALA A 160 9.08 13.01 -5.03
N ARG A 161 10.20 12.28 -5.15
CA ARG A 161 11.46 12.61 -4.47
C ARG A 161 11.99 13.98 -4.89
N LYS A 162 12.06 14.25 -6.21
CA LYS A 162 12.51 15.54 -6.75
C LYS A 162 11.64 16.73 -6.32
N ALA A 163 10.35 16.51 -6.07
CA ALA A 163 9.45 17.56 -5.64
C ALA A 163 9.79 18.10 -4.24
N VAL A 164 10.33 17.24 -3.36
CA VAL A 164 10.65 17.57 -1.96
C VAL A 164 12.13 17.85 -1.69
N GLU A 165 13.03 17.46 -2.60
CA GLU A 165 14.44 17.84 -2.58
C GLU A 165 14.62 19.37 -2.64
N GLU A 166 15.79 19.86 -2.21
CA GLU A 166 16.11 21.29 -2.26
C GLU A 166 15.99 21.82 -3.69
N GLY A 167 15.24 22.92 -3.86
CA GLY A 167 14.90 23.49 -5.17
C GLY A 167 13.71 22.81 -5.88
N GLY A 168 13.15 21.74 -5.32
CA GLY A 168 11.94 21.07 -5.79
C GLY A 168 10.67 21.90 -5.64
N SER A 169 9.62 21.54 -6.36
CA SER A 169 8.36 22.31 -6.39
C SER A 169 7.67 22.40 -5.02
N SER A 170 7.53 21.29 -4.30
CA SER A 170 6.94 21.26 -2.96
C SER A 170 7.85 21.94 -1.94
N TYR A 171 9.17 21.77 -2.05
CA TYR A 171 10.15 22.48 -1.22
C TYR A 171 10.01 24.00 -1.35
N LEU A 172 9.93 24.50 -2.60
CA LEU A 172 9.76 25.93 -2.88
C LEU A 172 8.41 26.46 -2.39
N ASN A 173 7.33 25.69 -2.56
CA ASN A 173 6.00 26.07 -2.07
C ASN A 173 5.98 26.18 -0.54
N LEU A 174 6.58 25.21 0.17
CA LEU A 174 6.69 25.27 1.62
C LEU A 174 7.55 26.45 2.08
N THR A 175 8.66 26.71 1.39
CA THR A 175 9.54 27.85 1.68
C THR A 175 8.80 29.18 1.53
N LYS A 176 8.01 29.33 0.45
CA LYS A 176 7.15 30.52 0.24
C LYS A 176 6.11 30.68 1.33
N LEU A 177 5.46 29.59 1.74
CA LEU A 177 4.48 29.61 2.83
C LEU A 177 5.14 30.05 4.15
N ILE A 178 6.31 29.52 4.48
CA ILE A 178 7.07 29.91 5.67
C ILE A 178 7.43 31.40 5.62
N GLN A 179 7.83 31.91 4.46
CA GLN A 179 8.19 33.31 4.29
C GLN A 179 6.98 34.23 4.46
N ASP A 180 5.84 33.91 3.84
CA ASP A 180 4.60 34.67 3.99
C ASP A 180 4.12 34.74 5.46
N VAL A 181 4.15 33.60 6.16
CA VAL A 181 3.80 33.56 7.59
C VAL A 181 4.73 34.43 8.44
N LYS A 182 6.04 34.44 8.15
CA LYS A 182 7.01 35.30 8.84
C LYS A 182 6.74 36.79 8.60
N GLU A 183 6.42 37.16 7.36
CA GLU A 183 6.11 38.54 7.00
C GLU A 183 4.84 39.03 7.69
N GLN A 184 3.78 38.22 7.72
CA GLN A 184 2.54 38.56 8.44
C GLN A 184 2.76 38.69 9.95
N ALA A 185 3.55 37.80 10.57
CA ALA A 185 3.86 37.85 11.99
C ALA A 185 4.68 39.08 12.39
N ASN A 186 5.52 39.60 11.49
CA ASN A 186 6.29 40.83 11.72
C ASN A 186 5.45 42.09 11.49
N ASN A 187 4.55 42.07 10.50
CA ASN A 187 3.65 43.18 10.21
C ASN A 187 2.56 43.35 11.29
N GLY A 188 2.17 42.28 11.98
CA GLY A 188 1.23 42.31 13.11
C GLY A 188 1.80 42.82 14.44
N LYS A 189 3.10 43.12 14.52
CA LYS A 189 3.77 43.67 15.72
C LYS A 189 3.97 45.20 15.69
N SER A 190 3.52 45.86 14.62
CA SER A 190 3.50 47.32 14.51
C SER A 190 2.11 47.87 14.81
N ILE A 191 1.67 47.82 16.07
CA ILE A 191 0.58 48.64 16.63
C ILE A 191 0.95 49.04 18.05
#